data_AF-A0A5B9WQL6-F1
#
_entry.id   AF-A0A5B9WQL6-F1
#
_cell.length_a   1.000
_cell.length_b   1.000
_cell.length_c   1.000
_cell.angle_alpha   90.00
_cell.angle_beta   90.00
_cell.angle_gamma   90.00
#
_symmetry.space_group_name_H-M   'P 1'
#
loop_
_entity.id
_entity.type
_entity.pdbx_description
1 polymer ?
#
loop_
_entity_poly.entity_id
_entity_poly.type
_entity_poly.pdbx_seq_one_letter_code
_entity_poly.pdbx_strand_id
1 'polypeptide(L)'
;MKAISRLAIITTIIFGVLTGSCNYGTGVGEKRRTPSDFLNNVPVRPSMYSADKTVISRQLQDFLNEHKYSFYSKEYFDSTVLKIDTILYNKEYNKVSIFVVTKNPVHRQLVPNQKHSWYYDSYCYIGIRQKDTFNLKWMRPFSVSNFYNEKEAVNYLMQQYFNEFSTLRNADGKYAHDFNLDDKRFWESSTWGKYFKSTD
;
A
#
# COMPACT_ATOMS: atom_id res chain seq x y z
N MET A 1 42.57 62.20 -37.61
CA MET A 1 43.75 61.33 -37.82
C MET A 1 43.84 60.33 -36.67
N LYS A 2 44.00 59.04 -37.00
CA LYS A 2 44.16 57.84 -36.13
C LYS A 2 42.95 57.53 -35.22
N ALA A 3 42.04 56.59 -35.49
CA ALA A 3 42.06 55.21 -36.00
C ALA A 3 42.61 54.16 -35.00
N ILE A 4 41.69 53.27 -34.55
CA ILE A 4 41.85 51.81 -34.37
C ILE A 4 42.73 51.40 -33.17
N SER A 5 42.41 50.44 -32.28
CA SER A 5 41.29 49.52 -32.09
C SER A 5 41.56 48.59 -30.89
N ARG A 6 40.56 47.78 -30.53
CA ARG A 6 40.61 46.42 -29.93
C ARG A 6 40.83 46.34 -28.41
N LEU A 7 39.79 45.95 -27.67
CA LEU A 7 39.37 44.56 -27.40
C LEU A 7 40.10 44.04 -26.14
N ALA A 8 39.48 44.19 -24.98
CA ALA A 8 39.82 43.41 -23.79
C ALA A 8 38.56 42.69 -23.33
N ILE A 9 38.65 41.37 -23.47
CA ILE A 9 37.64 40.33 -23.35
C ILE A 9 36.93 40.40 -21.99
N ILE A 10 35.61 40.59 -22.04
CA ILE A 10 34.69 40.32 -20.94
C ILE A 10 34.70 38.81 -20.71
N THR A 11 35.34 38.35 -19.64
CA THR A 11 35.19 36.96 -19.18
C THR A 11 34.29 36.98 -17.96
N THR A 12 32.98 37.03 -18.20
CA THR A 12 31.97 36.77 -17.18
C THR A 12 32.10 35.30 -16.78
N ILE A 13 32.73 35.04 -15.63
CA ILE A 13 32.65 33.74 -14.97
C ILE A 13 31.21 33.59 -14.50
N ILE A 14 30.38 32.98 -15.34
CA ILE A 14 29.08 32.45 -14.93
C ILE A 14 29.41 31.30 -14.00
N PHE A 15 29.51 31.61 -12.70
CA PHE A 15 29.44 30.63 -11.64
C PHE A 15 28.03 30.04 -11.73
N GLY A 16 27.90 28.99 -12.55
CA GLY A 16 26.75 28.11 -12.59
C GLY A 16 26.66 27.42 -11.24
N VAL A 17 26.16 28.15 -10.25
CA VAL A 17 25.52 27.55 -9.09
C VAL A 17 24.33 26.83 -9.66
N LEU A 18 24.57 25.58 -10.09
CA LEU A 18 23.59 24.53 -10.13
C LEU A 18 23.08 24.40 -8.70
N THR A 19 22.16 25.29 -8.36
CA THR A 19 21.08 24.95 -7.47
C THR A 19 20.34 23.83 -8.19
N GLY A 20 20.89 22.61 -8.05
CA GLY A 20 20.08 21.43 -8.03
C GLY A 20 19.12 21.65 -6.89
N SER A 21 18.00 22.31 -7.22
CA SER A 21 16.82 22.36 -6.39
C SER A 21 16.54 20.90 -6.09
N CYS A 22 17.01 20.46 -4.94
CA CYS A 22 16.45 19.31 -4.29
C CYS A 22 15.00 19.73 -4.08
N ASN A 23 14.17 19.40 -5.05
CA ASN A 23 12.75 19.17 -4.82
C ASN A 23 12.71 17.95 -3.88
N TYR A 24 13.13 18.15 -2.63
CA TYR A 24 12.50 17.47 -1.51
C TYR A 24 11.05 17.93 -1.59
N GLY A 25 10.31 17.24 -2.44
CA GLY A 25 8.90 17.47 -2.64
C GLY A 25 8.28 17.50 -1.27
N THR A 26 7.61 18.59 -0.98
CA THR A 26 6.58 18.65 0.04
C THR A 26 5.78 17.36 -0.09
N GLY A 27 5.92 16.48 0.91
CA GLY A 27 5.70 15.02 0.83
C GLY A 27 4.27 14.58 0.54
N VAL A 28 3.76 14.92 -0.64
CA VAL A 28 2.51 14.43 -1.20
C VAL A 28 2.90 13.56 -2.37
N GLY A 29 2.89 12.24 -2.17
CA GLY A 29 3.13 11.28 -3.24
C GLY A 29 2.21 11.55 -4.44
N GLU A 30 2.70 11.25 -5.64
CA GLU A 30 1.88 11.36 -6.85
C GLU A 30 0.59 10.53 -6.65
N LYS A 31 -0.56 11.17 -6.88
CA LYS A 31 -1.87 10.52 -6.80
C LYS A 31 -2.43 10.35 -8.19
N ARG A 32 -2.82 9.12 -8.54
CA ARG A 32 -3.55 8.78 -9.75
C ARG A 32 -4.82 8.05 -9.34
N ARG A 33 -5.97 8.69 -9.51
CA ARG A 33 -7.26 8.05 -9.22
C ARG A 33 -7.67 7.13 -10.37
N THR A 34 -8.35 6.05 -10.02
CA THR A 34 -9.01 5.18 -11.00
C THR A 34 -10.12 5.97 -11.71
N PRO A 35 -10.15 6.01 -13.06
CA PRO A 35 -11.24 6.68 -13.77
C PRO A 35 -12.58 5.98 -13.50
N SER A 36 -13.68 6.74 -13.45
CA SER A 36 -15.01 6.26 -13.06
C SER A 36 -15.44 4.99 -13.80
N ASP A 37 -15.16 4.92 -15.10
CA ASP A 37 -15.57 3.83 -15.98
C ASP A 37 -14.82 2.53 -15.69
N PHE A 38 -13.70 2.60 -14.96
CA PHE A 38 -12.88 1.48 -14.58
C PHE A 38 -13.00 1.10 -13.10
N LEU A 39 -13.81 1.80 -12.30
CA LEU A 39 -14.03 1.44 -10.91
C LEU A 39 -14.61 0.02 -10.77
N ASN A 40 -14.05 -0.73 -9.82
CA ASN A 40 -14.47 -2.07 -9.49
C ASN A 40 -15.61 -2.06 -8.47
N ASN A 41 -16.85 -2.10 -8.97
CA ASN A 41 -18.07 -2.09 -8.15
C ASN A 41 -18.74 -3.47 -8.14
N VAL A 42 -18.02 -4.53 -7.77
CA VAL A 42 -18.56 -5.89 -7.72
C VAL A 42 -19.49 -6.03 -6.50
N PRO A 43 -20.80 -6.24 -6.70
CA PRO A 43 -21.71 -6.46 -5.58
C PRO A 43 -21.47 -7.86 -4.99
N VAL A 44 -21.58 -8.01 -3.66
CA VAL A 44 -21.42 -9.31 -2.99
C VAL A 44 -22.60 -9.59 -2.09
N ARG A 45 -23.06 -10.85 -2.07
CA ARG A 45 -24.15 -11.27 -1.18
C ARG A 45 -23.68 -11.18 0.29
N PRO A 46 -24.49 -10.63 1.22
CA PRO A 46 -24.10 -10.53 2.62
C PRO A 46 -23.71 -11.87 3.26
N SER A 47 -24.38 -12.97 2.88
CA SER A 47 -24.07 -14.31 3.36
C SER A 47 -22.69 -14.80 2.90
N MET A 48 -22.35 -14.58 1.62
CA MET A 48 -21.01 -14.89 1.08
C MET A 48 -19.95 -14.05 1.78
N TYR A 49 -20.17 -12.74 1.89
CA TYR A 49 -19.24 -11.84 2.58
C TYR A 49 -18.98 -12.27 4.03
N SER A 50 -20.01 -12.63 4.77
CA SER A 50 -19.89 -13.09 6.16
C SER A 50 -19.16 -14.43 6.27
N ALA A 51 -19.43 -15.37 5.35
CA ALA A 51 -18.74 -16.66 5.32
C ALA A 51 -17.25 -16.47 5.02
N ASP A 52 -16.93 -15.69 3.98
CA ASP A 52 -15.56 -15.39 3.59
C ASP A 52 -14.80 -14.66 4.70
N LYS A 53 -15.43 -13.66 5.32
CA LYS A 53 -14.85 -12.95 6.47
C LYS A 53 -14.49 -13.91 7.59
N THR A 54 -15.32 -14.91 7.88
CA THR A 54 -15.05 -15.91 8.93
C THR A 54 -13.83 -16.79 8.58
N VAL A 55 -13.77 -17.30 7.35
CA VAL A 55 -12.66 -18.13 6.88
C VAL A 55 -11.35 -17.34 6.89
N ILE A 56 -11.37 -16.13 6.32
CA ILE A 56 -10.21 -15.24 6.25
C ILE A 56 -9.76 -14.82 7.66
N SER A 57 -10.69 -14.50 8.56
CA SER A 57 -10.35 -14.15 9.95
C SER A 57 -9.61 -15.28 10.66
N ARG A 58 -10.03 -16.53 10.47
CA ARG A 58 -9.33 -17.69 11.05
C ARG A 58 -7.91 -17.81 10.48
N GLN A 59 -7.77 -17.71 9.15
CA GLN A 59 -6.45 -17.78 8.51
C GLN A 59 -5.51 -16.63 8.92
N LEU A 60 -6.03 -15.41 9.10
CA LEU A 60 -5.25 -14.27 9.61
C LEU A 60 -4.83 -14.49 11.07
N GLN A 61 -5.68 -15.12 11.88
CA GLN A 61 -5.32 -15.50 13.24
C GLN A 61 -4.19 -16.54 13.24
N ASP A 62 -4.23 -17.51 12.33
CA ASP A 62 -3.14 -18.48 12.17
C ASP A 62 -1.83 -17.77 11.79
N PHE A 63 -1.88 -16.80 10.86
CA PHE A 63 -0.70 -15.98 10.51
C PHE A 63 -0.16 -15.18 11.70
N LEU A 64 -1.03 -14.66 12.56
CA LEU A 64 -0.65 -13.94 13.78
C LEU A 64 0.06 -14.89 14.76
N ASN A 65 -0.56 -16.04 15.06
CA ASN A 65 -0.01 -17.02 16.01
C ASN A 65 1.34 -17.60 15.54
N GLU A 66 1.50 -17.77 14.23
CA GLU A 66 2.72 -18.29 13.61
C GLU A 66 3.75 -17.20 13.26
N HIS A 67 3.48 -15.93 13.60
CA HIS A 67 4.31 -14.77 13.24
C HIS A 67 4.68 -14.72 11.74
N LYS A 68 3.70 -14.96 10.87
CA LYS A 68 3.86 -14.96 9.41
C LYS A 68 3.44 -13.64 8.78
N TYR A 69 3.98 -13.38 7.59
CA TYR A 69 3.63 -12.24 6.74
C TYR A 69 3.74 -10.90 7.47
N SER A 70 2.64 -10.14 7.62
CA SER A 70 2.66 -8.82 8.26
C SER A 70 2.83 -8.90 9.78
N PHE A 71 2.67 -10.07 10.38
CA PHE A 71 2.68 -10.28 11.83
C PHE A 71 4.02 -10.83 12.36
N TYR A 72 5.09 -10.72 11.58
CA TYR A 72 6.42 -11.24 11.94
C TYR A 72 7.07 -10.55 13.14
N SER A 73 6.65 -9.32 13.45
CA SER A 73 7.20 -8.57 14.57
C SER A 73 6.68 -9.12 15.91
N LYS A 74 7.54 -9.11 16.92
CA LYS A 74 7.19 -9.45 18.31
C LYS A 74 6.15 -8.51 18.92
N GLU A 75 5.90 -7.35 18.32
CA GLU A 75 4.91 -6.39 18.82
C GLU A 75 3.48 -6.97 18.73
N TYR A 76 3.23 -7.82 17.73
CA TYR A 76 2.00 -8.61 17.61
C TYR A 76 2.07 -9.84 18.52
N PHE A 77 0.96 -10.19 19.15
CA PHE A 77 0.87 -11.22 20.20
C PHE A 77 -0.56 -11.73 20.33
N ASP A 78 -0.78 -12.68 21.25
CA ASP A 78 -2.07 -13.37 21.43
C ASP A 78 -3.27 -12.45 21.66
N SER A 79 -3.07 -11.24 22.22
CA SER A 79 -4.15 -10.26 22.42
C SER A 79 -4.21 -9.15 21.38
N THR A 80 -3.41 -9.24 20.31
CA THR A 80 -3.57 -8.40 19.12
C THR A 80 -4.97 -8.64 18.55
N VAL A 81 -5.77 -7.58 18.44
CA VAL A 81 -7.10 -7.68 17.84
C VAL A 81 -6.97 -7.49 16.34
N LEU A 82 -7.42 -8.48 15.57
CA LEU A 82 -7.48 -8.44 14.11
C LEU A 82 -8.90 -8.07 13.64
N LYS A 83 -9.01 -7.02 12.83
CA LYS A 83 -10.28 -6.60 12.21
C LYS A 83 -10.13 -6.59 10.69
N ILE A 84 -10.97 -7.36 10.00
CA ILE A 84 -11.17 -7.19 8.57
C ILE A 84 -12.13 -6.01 8.37
N ASP A 85 -11.61 -4.95 7.78
CA ASP A 85 -12.36 -3.74 7.44
C ASP A 85 -13.16 -3.96 6.15
N THR A 86 -12.46 -4.27 5.05
CA THR A 86 -13.03 -4.38 3.71
C THR A 86 -12.52 -5.62 2.99
N ILE A 87 -13.41 -6.33 2.29
CA ILE A 87 -13.06 -7.36 1.30
C ILE A 87 -13.56 -6.91 -0.07
N LEU A 88 -12.64 -6.77 -1.02
CA LEU A 88 -12.90 -6.50 -2.43
C LEU A 88 -12.81 -7.79 -3.23
N TYR A 89 -13.61 -7.89 -4.29
CA TYR A 89 -13.69 -9.07 -5.15
C TYR A 89 -13.48 -8.68 -6.61
N ASN A 90 -12.93 -9.59 -7.41
CA ASN A 90 -13.15 -9.52 -8.86
C ASN A 90 -14.56 -10.04 -9.23
N LYS A 91 -14.93 -9.88 -10.50
CA LYS A 91 -16.27 -10.25 -11.00
C LYS A 91 -16.58 -11.75 -10.86
N GLU A 92 -15.56 -12.59 -10.94
CA GLU A 92 -15.66 -14.04 -10.85
C GLU A 92 -15.60 -14.55 -9.40
N TYR A 93 -15.42 -13.66 -8.42
CA TYR A 93 -15.27 -13.95 -6.99
C TYR A 93 -14.13 -14.92 -6.64
N ASN A 94 -13.21 -15.20 -7.58
CA ASN A 94 -12.07 -16.11 -7.38
C ASN A 94 -10.79 -15.38 -6.95
N LYS A 95 -10.80 -14.05 -6.94
CA LYS A 95 -9.72 -13.18 -6.45
C LYS A 95 -10.29 -12.22 -5.41
N VAL A 96 -9.55 -12.00 -4.33
CA VAL A 96 -9.91 -11.06 -3.27
C VAL A 96 -8.77 -10.13 -2.90
N SER A 97 -9.13 -8.95 -2.41
CA SER A 97 -8.21 -8.09 -1.66
C SER A 97 -8.85 -7.73 -0.33
N ILE A 98 -8.07 -7.78 0.74
CA ILE A 98 -8.55 -7.73 2.11
C ILE A 98 -7.78 -6.63 2.84
N PHE A 99 -8.50 -5.65 3.34
CA PHE A 99 -7.96 -4.63 4.24
C PHE A 99 -8.14 -5.10 5.68
N VAL A 100 -7.01 -5.22 6.37
CA VAL A 100 -6.92 -5.70 7.74
C VAL A 100 -6.37 -4.58 8.61
N VAL A 101 -7.01 -4.33 9.73
CA VAL A 101 -6.55 -3.41 10.76
C VAL A 101 -6.22 -4.21 12.00
N THR A 102 -5.08 -3.91 12.62
CA THR A 102 -4.72 -4.44 13.93
C THR A 102 -4.97 -3.38 14.99
N LYS A 103 -5.27 -3.83 16.21
CA LYS A 103 -5.27 -2.97 17.38
C LYS A 103 -4.41 -3.61 18.46
N ASN A 104 -3.42 -2.84 18.92
CA ASN A 104 -2.40 -3.27 19.86
C ASN A 104 -2.23 -2.21 20.95
N PRO A 105 -1.88 -2.59 22.19
CA PRO A 105 -1.61 -1.61 23.24
C PRO A 105 -0.23 -0.95 23.02
N VAL A 106 -0.12 0.35 23.27
CA VAL A 106 1.10 1.14 22.96
C VAL A 106 2.37 0.65 23.65
N HIS A 107 2.26 -0.04 24.79
CA HIS A 107 3.41 -0.59 25.50
C HIS A 107 4.12 -1.72 24.71
N ARG A 108 3.51 -2.20 23.62
CA ARG A 108 4.12 -3.16 22.69
C ARG A 108 4.92 -2.49 21.58
N GLN A 109 4.74 -1.19 21.32
CA GLN A 109 5.55 -0.47 20.34
C GLN A 109 7.01 -0.42 20.80
N LEU A 110 7.95 -0.44 19.85
CA LEU A 110 9.36 -0.21 20.13
C LEU A 110 9.60 1.11 20.89
N VAL A 111 8.85 2.16 20.53
CA VAL A 111 8.84 3.46 21.21
C VAL A 111 7.39 3.81 21.57
N PRO A 112 6.93 3.48 22.80
CA PRO A 112 5.55 3.70 23.20
C PRO A 112 5.16 5.18 23.23
N ASN A 113 4.04 5.53 22.61
CA ASN A 113 3.43 6.84 22.78
C ASN A 113 2.49 6.84 23.99
N GLN A 114 2.96 7.42 25.10
CA GLN A 114 2.24 7.45 26.37
C GLN A 114 0.93 8.27 26.35
N LYS A 115 0.65 9.03 25.29
CA LYS A 115 -0.59 9.81 25.16
C LYS A 115 -1.79 8.96 24.74
N HIS A 116 -1.56 7.73 24.29
CA HIS A 116 -2.60 6.84 23.79
C HIS A 116 -2.52 5.48 24.47
N SER A 117 -3.65 4.78 24.59
CA SER A 117 -3.65 3.41 25.12
C SER A 117 -3.42 2.36 24.04
N TRP A 118 -3.78 2.69 22.79
CA TRP A 118 -3.79 1.79 21.65
C TRP A 118 -3.12 2.42 20.44
N TYR A 119 -2.50 1.59 19.62
CA TYR A 119 -2.10 1.92 18.27
C TYR A 119 -2.69 0.92 17.27
N TYR A 120 -2.73 1.33 16.02
CA TYR A 120 -3.34 0.62 14.91
C TYR A 120 -2.36 0.56 13.74
N ASP A 121 -2.18 -0.65 13.22
CA ASP A 121 -1.52 -0.87 11.94
C ASP A 121 -2.54 -1.38 10.93
N SER A 122 -2.28 -1.19 9.65
CA SER A 122 -3.16 -1.63 8.59
C SER A 122 -2.40 -2.30 7.46
N TYR A 123 -2.97 -3.38 6.92
CA TYR A 123 -2.36 -4.20 5.89
C TYR A 123 -3.36 -4.50 4.78
N CYS A 124 -2.81 -4.71 3.58
CA CYS A 124 -3.56 -5.26 2.47
C CYS A 124 -3.06 -6.67 2.18
N TYR A 125 -3.97 -7.63 2.13
CA TYR A 125 -3.71 -8.97 1.64
C TYR A 125 -4.43 -9.17 0.31
N ILE A 126 -3.82 -9.89 -0.62
CA ILE A 126 -4.51 -10.39 -1.81
C ILE A 126 -4.66 -11.90 -1.71
N GLY A 127 -5.68 -12.45 -2.36
CA GLY A 127 -6.00 -13.86 -2.24
C GLY A 127 -6.57 -14.48 -3.49
N ILE A 128 -6.20 -15.74 -3.75
CA ILE A 128 -6.90 -16.61 -4.71
C ILE A 128 -7.84 -17.52 -3.93
N ARG A 129 -9.13 -17.50 -4.25
CA ARG A 129 -10.13 -18.42 -3.69
C ARG A 129 -9.95 -19.80 -4.32
N GLN A 130 -9.90 -20.82 -3.47
CA GLN A 130 -9.88 -22.23 -3.84
C GLN A 130 -11.00 -22.95 -3.08
N LYS A 131 -12.17 -23.03 -3.70
CA LYS A 131 -13.41 -23.50 -3.05
C LYS A 131 -13.71 -22.69 -1.78
N ASP A 132 -13.65 -23.32 -0.62
CA ASP A 132 -13.95 -22.73 0.70
C ASP A 132 -12.69 -22.23 1.43
N THR A 133 -11.56 -22.13 0.73
CA THR A 133 -10.28 -21.68 1.28
C THR A 133 -9.69 -20.53 0.46
N PHE A 134 -8.75 -19.81 1.06
CA PHE A 134 -8.03 -18.72 0.39
C PHE A 134 -6.52 -18.95 0.48
N ASN A 135 -5.83 -18.81 -0.65
CA ASN A 135 -4.37 -18.65 -0.66
C ASN A 135 -4.06 -17.15 -0.52
N LEU A 136 -3.73 -16.69 0.68
CA LEU A 136 -3.48 -15.27 0.97
C LEU A 136 -2.00 -14.92 0.91
N LYS A 137 -1.70 -13.74 0.37
CA LYS A 137 -0.37 -13.13 0.34
C LYS A 137 -0.45 -11.68 0.81
N TRP A 138 0.47 -11.30 1.70
CA TRP A 138 0.60 -9.91 2.12
C TRP A 138 1.15 -9.05 0.98
N MET A 139 0.42 -7.98 0.66
CA MET A 139 0.81 -6.96 -0.30
C MET A 139 1.66 -5.91 0.43
N ARG A 140 2.98 -5.93 0.20
CA ARG A 140 4.00 -5.18 0.97
C ARG A 140 4.41 -3.76 0.51
N PRO A 141 3.82 -3.11 -0.51
CA PRO A 141 4.37 -1.83 -0.96
C PRO A 141 4.23 -0.69 0.06
N PHE A 142 3.31 -0.83 1.03
CA PHE A 142 3.04 0.19 2.03
C PHE A 142 3.10 -0.41 3.44
N SER A 143 3.77 0.30 4.36
CA SER A 143 3.76 -0.01 5.79
C SER A 143 2.91 1.03 6.51
N VAL A 144 1.60 0.80 6.56
CA VAL A 144 0.65 1.67 7.28
C VAL A 144 0.71 1.28 8.75
N SER A 145 1.49 2.00 9.56
CA SER A 145 1.76 1.62 10.94
C SER A 145 1.70 2.80 11.90
N ASN A 146 1.51 2.50 13.19
CA ASN A 146 1.59 3.44 14.32
C ASN A 146 0.56 4.57 14.30
N PHE A 147 -0.66 4.29 13.83
CA PHE A 147 -1.79 5.21 13.95
C PHE A 147 -2.39 5.12 15.36
N TYR A 148 -2.92 6.21 15.89
CA TYR A 148 -3.62 6.21 17.19
C TYR A 148 -5.14 6.31 17.03
N ASN A 149 -5.61 6.37 15.79
CA ASN A 149 -7.01 6.39 15.41
C ASN A 149 -7.25 5.33 14.32
N GLU A 150 -8.18 4.41 14.57
CA GLU A 150 -8.52 3.33 13.65
C GLU A 150 -8.97 3.84 12.27
N LYS A 151 -9.80 4.88 12.25
CA LYS A 151 -10.34 5.47 11.02
C LYS A 151 -9.24 6.12 10.19
N GLU A 152 -8.26 6.75 10.82
CA GLU A 152 -7.10 7.30 10.12
C GLU A 152 -6.27 6.19 9.47
N ALA A 153 -6.05 5.08 10.18
CA ALA A 153 -5.32 3.92 9.65
C ALA A 153 -6.01 3.34 8.39
N VAL A 154 -7.34 3.15 8.45
CA VAL A 154 -8.14 2.68 7.31
C VAL A 154 -8.11 3.67 6.15
N ASN A 155 -8.36 4.96 6.42
CA ASN A 155 -8.38 5.99 5.39
C ASN A 155 -7.01 6.10 4.69
N TYR A 156 -5.92 5.99 5.44
CA TYR A 156 -4.58 6.00 4.87
C TYR A 156 -4.37 4.76 4.01
N LEU A 157 -4.76 3.57 4.46
CA LEU A 157 -4.69 2.35 3.66
C LEU A 157 -5.46 2.48 2.35
N MET A 158 -6.70 2.97 2.39
CA MET A 158 -7.49 3.24 1.18
C MET A 158 -6.81 4.26 0.27
N GLN A 159 -6.24 5.34 0.83
CA GLN A 159 -5.51 6.32 0.04
C GLN A 159 -4.34 5.69 -0.70
N GLN A 160 -3.54 4.87 -0.01
CA GLN A 160 -2.38 4.21 -0.60
C GLN A 160 -2.81 3.26 -1.74
N TYR A 161 -3.79 2.39 -1.50
CA TYR A 161 -4.17 1.36 -2.47
C TYR A 161 -5.08 1.82 -3.61
N PHE A 162 -5.86 2.89 -3.42
CA PHE A 162 -6.80 3.41 -4.43
C PHE A 162 -6.29 4.63 -5.18
N ASN A 163 -5.27 5.33 -4.67
CA ASN A 163 -4.75 6.54 -5.31
C ASN A 163 -3.25 6.53 -5.59
N GLU A 164 -2.45 5.76 -4.86
CA GLU A 164 -0.98 5.84 -4.94
C GLU A 164 -0.33 4.53 -5.41
N PHE A 165 -1.08 3.44 -5.44
CA PHE A 165 -0.54 2.13 -5.76
C PHE A 165 0.00 2.04 -7.19
N SER A 166 -0.69 2.63 -8.17
CA SER A 166 -0.22 2.71 -9.55
C SER A 166 0.88 3.75 -9.78
N THR A 167 1.27 4.52 -8.77
CA THR A 167 2.33 5.53 -8.87
C THR A 167 3.66 5.06 -8.30
N LEU A 168 3.66 3.90 -7.64
CA LEU A 168 4.85 3.24 -7.16
C LEU A 168 5.82 2.95 -8.30
N ARG A 169 7.10 3.26 -8.08
CA ARG A 169 8.18 3.00 -9.04
C ARG A 169 9.07 1.85 -8.58
N ASN A 170 9.53 1.05 -9.53
CA ASN A 170 10.54 0.02 -9.30
C ASN A 170 11.95 0.64 -9.24
N ALA A 171 12.97 -0.20 -9.04
CA ALA A 171 14.38 0.24 -8.99
C ALA A 171 14.85 0.95 -10.27
N ASP A 172 14.23 0.65 -11.42
CA ASP A 172 14.52 1.29 -12.72
C ASP A 172 13.73 2.60 -12.94
N GLY A 173 13.00 3.08 -11.93
CA GLY A 173 12.16 4.27 -12.01
C GLY A 173 10.87 4.11 -12.82
N LYS A 174 10.55 2.90 -13.30
CA LYS A 174 9.30 2.59 -14.03
C LYS A 174 8.17 2.28 -13.05
N TYR A 175 6.92 2.54 -13.44
CA TYR A 175 5.79 2.15 -12.60
C TYR A 175 5.77 0.64 -12.36
N ALA A 176 5.69 0.25 -11.08
CA ALA A 176 5.68 -1.15 -10.66
C ALA A 176 4.33 -1.83 -10.92
N HIS A 177 3.27 -1.01 -11.00
CA HIS A 177 1.88 -1.40 -11.19
C HIS A 177 1.19 -0.40 -12.12
N ASP A 178 0.39 -0.92 -13.05
CA ASP A 178 -0.32 -0.07 -14.03
C ASP A 178 -1.63 0.50 -13.47
N PHE A 179 -2.21 -0.16 -12.46
CA PHE A 179 -3.57 0.10 -11.98
C PHE A 179 -3.63 0.06 -10.45
N ASN A 180 -4.53 0.85 -9.86
CA ASN A 180 -4.87 0.78 -8.44
C ASN A 180 -5.76 -0.41 -8.14
N LEU A 181 -5.90 -0.73 -6.86
CA LEU A 181 -6.64 -1.90 -6.40
C LEU A 181 -8.16 -1.82 -6.69
N ASP A 182 -8.71 -0.61 -6.73
CA ASP A 182 -10.11 -0.34 -7.07
C ASP A 182 -10.38 -0.27 -8.58
N ASP A 183 -9.37 -0.50 -9.43
CA ASP A 183 -9.52 -0.57 -10.89
C ASP A 183 -9.83 -1.99 -11.35
N LYS A 184 -10.91 -2.19 -12.11
CA LYS A 184 -11.30 -3.51 -12.65
C LYS A 184 -10.20 -4.17 -13.50
N ARG A 185 -9.30 -3.40 -14.11
CA ARG A 185 -8.16 -3.90 -14.91
C ARG A 185 -7.03 -4.44 -14.03
N PHE A 186 -6.90 -3.98 -12.80
CA PHE A 186 -5.94 -4.55 -11.84
C PHE A 186 -6.18 -6.05 -11.65
N TRP A 187 -7.44 -6.45 -11.55
CA TRP A 187 -7.87 -7.83 -11.28
C TRP A 187 -7.49 -8.79 -12.41
N GLU A 188 -7.41 -8.30 -13.65
CA GLU A 188 -6.98 -9.09 -14.82
C GLU A 188 -5.50 -8.87 -15.19
N SER A 189 -4.79 -8.03 -14.43
CA SER A 189 -3.40 -7.72 -14.72
C SER A 189 -2.44 -8.86 -14.35
N SER A 190 -1.26 -8.83 -14.97
CA SER A 190 -0.15 -9.74 -14.67
C SER A 190 0.42 -9.56 -13.25
N THR A 191 0.00 -8.52 -12.50
CA THR A 191 0.43 -8.28 -11.11
C THR A 191 0.18 -9.50 -10.23
N TRP A 192 -0.93 -10.22 -10.43
CA TRP A 192 -1.26 -11.43 -9.68
C TRP A 192 -0.20 -12.52 -9.80
N GLY A 193 0.42 -12.65 -10.99
CA GLY A 193 1.52 -13.58 -11.20
C GLY A 193 2.74 -13.29 -10.33
N LYS A 194 2.98 -12.03 -9.93
CA LYS A 194 4.10 -11.68 -9.03
C LYS A 194 3.93 -12.24 -7.62
N TYR A 195 2.68 -12.49 -7.19
CA TYR A 195 2.37 -12.99 -5.85
C TYR A 195 2.04 -14.49 -5.81
N PHE A 196 1.57 -15.05 -6.93
CA PHE A 196 1.01 -16.40 -6.98
C PHE A 196 1.63 -17.33 -8.03
N LYS A 197 2.65 -16.92 -8.79
CA LYS A 197 3.40 -17.88 -9.60
C LYS A 197 4.03 -18.92 -8.68
N SER A 198 3.90 -20.20 -9.05
CA SER A 198 4.68 -21.27 -8.41
C SER A 198 6.16 -20.93 -8.57
N THR A 199 6.89 -21.11 -7.48
CA THR A 199 8.31 -21.44 -7.58
C THR A 199 8.31 -22.90 -7.99
N ASP A 200 8.34 -23.14 -9.30
CA ASP A 200 8.75 -24.43 -9.84
C ASP A 200 10.24 -24.66 -9.53
#